data_AF-A0A4Q5TFK6-F1
#
_entry.id   AF-A0A4Q5TFK6-F1
#
_cell.length_a   1.000
_cell.length_b   1.000
_cell.length_c   1.000
_cell.angle_alpha   90.00
_cell.angle_beta   90.00
_cell.angle_gamma   90.00
#
_symmetry.space_group_name_H-M   'P 1'
#
loop_
_entity.id
_entity.type
_entity.pdbx_description
1 polymer ?
#
loop_
_entity_poly.entity_id
_entity_poly.type
_entity_poly.pdbx_seq_one_letter_code
_entity_poly.pdbx_strand_id
1 'polypeptide(L)'
;MSGARAGLAVRVRLWLIGRIRRSRFLPTGMPDKRVDVAALEQPLAADVIVFHPTGQDTLYQLLPWLPAFRALGTTHPVTIVFRDSRTAAAVRTALAESGDDAGVTCLTLATYGQLDAILSRSGVRLALYVNHDPINFECLRFTSLAHVYLGHGDS
;
A
#
# COMPACT_ATOMS: atom_id res chain seq x y z
N MET A 1 13.39 41.28 5.68
CA MET A 1 12.88 40.47 6.82
C MET A 1 11.53 39.76 6.54
N SER A 2 11.08 39.63 5.28
CA SER A 2 9.76 39.03 4.95
C SER A 2 9.80 37.50 4.70
N GLY A 3 10.90 36.97 4.16
CA GLY A 3 11.02 35.54 3.80
C GLY A 3 11.05 34.56 4.98
N ALA A 4 11.55 34.97 6.16
CA ALA A 4 11.66 34.10 7.33
C ALA A 4 10.28 33.77 7.94
N ARG A 5 9.32 34.69 7.88
CA ARG A 5 7.96 34.50 8.41
C ARG A 5 7.11 33.60 7.52
N ALA A 6 7.28 33.70 6.20
CA ALA A 6 6.63 32.80 5.24
C ALA A 6 7.08 31.34 5.45
N GLY A 7 8.37 31.11 5.68
CA GLY A 7 8.90 29.78 5.98
C GLY A 7 8.36 29.19 7.29
N LEU A 8 8.21 30.01 8.34
CA LEU A 8 7.67 29.56 9.63
C LEU A 8 6.19 29.16 9.53
N ALA A 9 5.37 29.95 8.85
CA ALA A 9 3.95 29.66 8.66
C ALA A 9 3.73 28.34 7.88
N VAL A 10 4.53 28.10 6.83
CA VAL A 10 4.50 26.84 6.08
C VAL A 10 4.89 25.65 6.97
N ARG A 11 5.95 25.78 7.78
CA ARG A 11 6.40 24.71 8.69
C ARG A 11 5.35 24.37 9.75
N VAL A 12 4.73 25.39 10.36
CA VAL A 12 3.64 25.20 11.33
C VAL A 12 2.43 24.52 10.68
N ARG A 13 2.05 24.94 9.47
CA ARG A 13 0.96 24.31 8.71
C ARG A 13 1.24 22.85 8.39
N LEU A 14 2.45 22.53 7.91
CA LEU A 14 2.85 21.14 7.63
C LEU A 14 2.89 20.29 8.89
N TRP A 15 3.36 20.86 10.01
CA TRP A 15 3.34 20.20 11.31
C TRP A 15 1.92 19.89 11.78
N LEU A 16 0.99 20.86 11.67
CA LEU A 16 -0.44 20.68 11.99
C LEU A 16 -1.08 19.59 11.12
N ILE A 17 -0.85 19.61 9.80
CA ILE A 17 -1.33 18.58 8.88
C ILE A 17 -0.79 17.20 9.29
N GLY A 18 0.50 17.11 9.61
CA GLY A 18 1.11 15.87 10.09
C GLY A 18 0.61 15.40 11.45
N ARG A 19 0.13 16.32 12.31
CA ARG A 19 -0.52 16.01 13.59
C ARG A 19 -1.93 15.47 13.38
N ILE A 20 -2.69 16.09 12.48
CA ILE A 20 -4.06 15.69 12.12
C ILE A 20 -4.07 14.32 11.46
N ARG A 21 -3.14 14.03 10.54
CA ARG A 21 -3.02 12.70 9.91
C ARG A 21 -2.68 11.58 10.90
N ARG A 22 -2.05 11.91 12.02
CA ARG A 22 -1.78 10.97 13.13
C ARG A 22 -2.94 10.85 14.12
N SER A 23 -3.99 11.64 13.94
CA SER A 23 -5.14 11.64 14.84
C SER A 23 -6.10 10.51 14.49
N ARG A 24 -6.71 9.92 15.52
CA ARG A 24 -7.83 8.97 15.39
C ARG A 24 -9.06 9.56 14.69
N PHE A 25 -9.11 10.89 14.54
CA PHE A 25 -10.21 11.60 13.87
C PHE A 25 -10.04 11.66 12.35
N LEU A 26 -8.94 11.15 11.79
CA LEU A 26 -8.81 11.04 10.33
C LEU A 26 -9.76 9.96 9.79
N PRO A 27 -10.64 10.26 8.82
CA PRO A 27 -11.54 9.29 8.23
C PRO A 27 -10.80 8.04 7.74
N THR A 28 -11.42 6.86 7.91
CA THR A 28 -10.85 5.56 7.54
C THR A 28 -10.65 5.39 6.04
N GLY A 29 -11.44 6.08 5.21
CA GLY A 29 -11.29 6.12 3.75
C GLY A 29 -10.22 7.10 3.24
N MET A 30 -9.62 7.93 4.10
CA MET A 30 -8.56 8.87 3.70
C MET A 30 -7.16 8.34 4.07
N PRO A 31 -6.24 8.17 3.10
CA PRO A 31 -4.88 7.73 3.38
C PRO A 31 -4.12 8.68 4.32
N ASP A 32 -3.44 8.10 5.32
CA ASP A 32 -2.67 8.85 6.31
C ASP A 32 -1.30 9.37 5.81
N LYS A 33 -0.91 8.95 4.59
CA LYS A 33 0.35 9.29 3.91
C LYS A 33 1.59 8.95 4.74
N ARG A 34 1.51 7.90 5.55
CA ARG A 34 2.67 7.31 6.22
C ARG A 34 3.35 6.32 5.29
N VAL A 35 4.63 6.07 5.54
CA VAL A 35 5.50 5.37 4.60
C VAL A 35 6.45 4.46 5.37
N ASP A 36 6.66 3.26 4.83
CA ASP A 36 7.68 2.33 5.30
C ASP A 36 9.04 2.73 4.69
N VAL A 37 9.64 3.81 5.22
CA VAL A 37 10.82 4.48 4.62
C VAL A 37 11.97 3.51 4.35
N ALA A 38 12.33 2.67 5.32
CA ALA A 38 13.42 1.71 5.18
C ALA A 38 13.17 0.68 4.07
N ALA A 39 11.90 0.27 3.88
CA ALA A 39 11.54 -0.70 2.85
C ALA A 39 11.59 -0.09 1.44
N LEU A 40 11.36 1.23 1.29
CA LEU A 40 11.42 1.90 -0.01
C LEU A 40 12.83 2.08 -0.57
N GLU A 41 13.85 2.05 0.28
CA GLU A 41 15.25 2.19 -0.17
C GLU A 41 15.72 0.93 -0.91
N GLN A 42 15.10 -0.22 -0.64
CA GLN A 42 15.45 -1.51 -1.20
C GLN A 42 14.51 -1.89 -2.35
N PRO A 43 14.97 -2.70 -3.33
CA PRO A 43 14.06 -3.32 -4.28
C PRO A 43 13.10 -4.28 -3.55
N LEU A 44 11.90 -4.45 -4.09
CA LEU A 44 10.98 -5.47 -3.59
C LEU A 44 11.55 -6.86 -3.86
N ALA A 45 11.69 -7.63 -2.79
CA ALA A 45 11.90 -9.07 -2.86
C ALA A 45 10.57 -9.78 -3.15
N ALA A 46 9.93 -9.44 -4.28
CA ALA A 46 8.63 -9.94 -4.69
C ALA A 46 8.55 -10.18 -6.20
N ASP A 47 7.86 -11.25 -6.56
CA ASP A 47 7.46 -11.55 -7.95
C ASP A 47 6.12 -10.90 -8.27
N VAL A 48 5.26 -10.80 -7.25
CA VAL A 48 3.85 -10.39 -7.35
C VAL A 48 3.58 -9.24 -6.39
N ILE A 49 2.88 -8.21 -6.87
CA ILE A 49 2.29 -7.18 -6.01
C ILE A 49 0.78 -7.32 -5.97
N VAL A 50 0.18 -7.09 -4.81
CA VAL A 50 -1.25 -6.86 -4.65
C VAL A 50 -1.42 -5.37 -4.37
N PHE A 51 -2.01 -4.63 -5.29
CA PHE A 51 -2.17 -3.18 -5.14
C PHE A 51 -3.51 -2.88 -4.48
N HIS A 52 -3.48 -2.45 -3.21
CA HIS A 52 -4.65 -2.08 -2.43
C HIS A 52 -4.46 -0.69 -1.79
N PRO A 53 -4.58 0.38 -2.57
CA PRO A 53 -4.27 1.74 -2.14
C PRO A 53 -5.41 2.42 -1.36
N THR A 54 -6.52 1.72 -1.14
CA THR A 54 -7.73 2.20 -0.47
C THR A 54 -7.65 2.09 1.06
N GLY A 55 -8.63 2.68 1.74
CA GLY A 55 -8.69 2.77 3.20
C GLY A 55 -9.15 1.49 3.89
N GLN A 56 -9.34 1.58 5.21
CA GLN A 56 -9.77 0.42 6.01
C GLN A 56 -11.21 -0.03 5.71
N ASP A 57 -12.03 0.87 5.15
CA ASP A 57 -13.41 0.63 4.73
C ASP A 57 -13.53 -0.42 3.61
N THR A 58 -12.47 -0.66 2.85
CA THR A 58 -12.44 -1.66 1.77
C THR A 58 -11.71 -2.96 2.15
N LEU A 59 -11.26 -3.10 3.41
CA LEU A 59 -10.50 -4.29 3.83
C LEU A 59 -11.26 -5.59 3.63
N TYR A 60 -12.59 -5.56 3.73
CA TYR A 60 -13.45 -6.71 3.49
C TYR A 60 -13.25 -7.33 2.09
N GLN A 61 -12.77 -6.54 1.11
CA GLN A 61 -12.47 -7.01 -0.24
C GLN A 61 -11.11 -7.72 -0.32
N LEU A 62 -10.19 -7.41 0.58
CA LEU A 62 -8.82 -7.93 0.58
C LEU A 62 -8.67 -9.13 1.52
N LEU A 63 -9.28 -9.07 2.71
CA LEU A 63 -9.12 -10.09 3.76
C LEU A 63 -9.45 -11.52 3.29
N PRO A 64 -10.53 -11.77 2.52
CA PRO A 64 -10.85 -13.12 2.02
C PRO A 64 -9.76 -13.72 1.12
N TRP A 65 -8.92 -12.89 0.50
CA TRP A 65 -7.85 -13.33 -0.40
C TRP A 65 -6.53 -13.63 0.30
N LEU A 66 -6.35 -13.28 1.58
CA LEU A 66 -5.10 -13.53 2.29
C LEU A 66 -4.65 -15.00 2.26
N PRO A 67 -5.53 -16.00 2.44
CA PRO A 67 -5.13 -17.41 2.32
C PRO A 67 -4.59 -17.77 0.93
N ALA A 68 -5.19 -17.24 -0.14
CA ALA A 68 -4.72 -17.47 -1.50
C ALA A 68 -3.36 -16.81 -1.75
N PHE A 69 -3.14 -15.60 -1.22
CA PHE A 69 -1.86 -14.92 -1.33
C PHE A 69 -0.75 -15.63 -0.54
N ARG A 70 -1.06 -16.26 0.60
CA ARG A 70 -0.10 -17.11 1.31
C ARG A 70 0.27 -18.33 0.50
N ALA A 71 -0.72 -19.04 -0.03
CA ALA A 71 -0.48 -20.19 -0.88
C ALA A 71 0.40 -19.83 -2.08
N LEU A 72 0.14 -18.68 -2.71
CA LEU A 72 0.98 -18.13 -3.77
C LEU A 72 2.39 -17.76 -3.26
N GLY A 73 2.48 -17.12 -2.10
CA GLY A 73 3.70 -16.70 -1.40
C GLY A 73 4.72 -17.82 -1.17
N THR A 74 4.26 -19.06 -1.05
CA THR A 74 5.14 -20.24 -0.91
C THR A 74 6.05 -20.46 -2.13
N THR A 75 5.61 -20.05 -3.32
CA THR A 75 6.33 -20.25 -4.58
C THR A 75 6.78 -18.92 -5.20
N HIS A 76 5.94 -17.89 -5.08
CA HIS A 76 6.15 -16.56 -5.63
C HIS A 76 5.97 -15.53 -4.52
N PRO A 77 7.05 -14.91 -4.02
CA PRO A 77 6.94 -13.93 -2.95
C PRO A 77 6.00 -12.78 -3.35
N VAL A 78 5.05 -12.46 -2.45
CA VAL A 78 3.98 -11.49 -2.63
C VAL A 78 4.22 -10.27 -1.74
N THR A 79 4.08 -9.07 -2.31
CA THR A 79 4.01 -7.83 -1.52
C THR A 79 2.65 -7.16 -1.70
N ILE A 80 1.93 -6.94 -0.61
CA ILE A 80 0.70 -6.15 -0.62
C ILE A 80 1.07 -4.68 -0.41
N VAL A 81 0.73 -3.83 -1.38
CA VAL A 81 1.09 -2.42 -1.44
C VAL A 81 -0.10 -1.56 -1.03
N PHE A 82 0.09 -0.73 -0.01
CA PHE A 82 -0.92 0.14 0.59
C PHE A 82 -0.56 1.61 0.50
N ARG A 83 -1.58 2.48 0.59
CA ARG A 83 -1.39 3.93 0.82
C ARG A 83 -1.78 4.43 2.19
N ASP A 84 -2.49 3.62 2.95
CA ASP A 84 -2.85 3.90 4.33
C ASP A 84 -2.11 2.90 5.25
N SER A 85 -1.27 3.43 6.14
CA SER A 85 -0.52 2.57 7.06
C SER A 85 -1.42 1.82 8.04
N ARG A 86 -2.64 2.33 8.30
CA ARG A 86 -3.63 1.68 9.16
C ARG A 86 -4.21 0.44 8.50
N THR A 87 -4.46 0.49 7.19
CA THR A 87 -4.86 -0.67 6.38
C THR A 87 -3.75 -1.70 6.36
N ALA A 88 -2.50 -1.28 6.11
CA ALA A 88 -1.34 -2.17 6.15
C ALA A 88 -1.16 -2.83 7.53
N ALA A 89 -1.35 -2.08 8.62
CA ALA A 89 -1.26 -2.61 9.98
C ALA A 89 -2.33 -3.67 10.27
N ALA A 90 -3.59 -3.42 9.87
CA ALA A 90 -4.66 -4.39 10.04
C ALA A 90 -4.38 -5.70 9.28
N VAL A 91 -3.85 -5.61 8.06
CA VAL A 91 -3.47 -6.80 7.28
C VAL A 91 -2.28 -7.51 7.92
N ARG A 92 -1.26 -6.80 8.40
CA ARG A 92 -0.15 -7.41 9.16
C ARG A 92 -0.65 -8.16 10.39
N THR A 93 -1.61 -7.62 11.14
CA THR A 93 -2.22 -8.30 12.28
C THR A 93 -2.95 -9.57 11.85
N ALA A 94 -3.81 -9.49 10.83
CA ALA A 94 -4.50 -10.67 10.29
C ALA A 94 -3.53 -11.74 9.76
N LEU A 95 -2.40 -11.31 9.18
CA LEU A 95 -1.33 -12.19 8.74
C LEU A 95 -0.71 -12.95 9.92
N ALA A 96 -0.33 -12.21 10.97
CA ALA A 96 0.28 -12.77 12.17
C ALA A 96 -0.66 -13.70 12.96
N GLU A 97 -1.95 -13.35 13.08
CA GLU A 97 -2.94 -14.15 13.81
C GLU A 97 -3.18 -15.54 13.20
N SER A 98 -2.97 -15.70 11.89
CA SER A 98 -3.11 -17.00 11.25
C SER A 98 -1.87 -17.90 11.38
N GLY A 99 -0.78 -17.39 11.96
CA GLY A 99 0.45 -18.18 12.20
C GLY A 99 1.29 -18.51 10.97
N ASP A 100 1.01 -17.88 9.81
CA ASP A 100 1.71 -18.12 8.55
C ASP A 100 1.84 -16.82 7.75
N ASP A 101 3.05 -16.27 7.72
CA ASP A 101 3.44 -15.10 6.92
C ASP A 101 4.36 -15.50 5.75
N ALA A 102 4.46 -16.81 5.44
CA ALA A 102 5.42 -17.32 4.48
C ALA A 102 5.24 -16.66 3.10
N GLY A 103 6.21 -15.81 2.74
CA GLY A 103 6.29 -15.16 1.45
C GLY A 103 5.30 -14.02 1.22
N VAL A 104 4.56 -13.54 2.23
CA VAL A 104 3.65 -12.38 2.09
C VAL A 104 4.13 -11.22 2.95
N THR A 105 4.46 -10.11 2.32
CA THR A 105 4.88 -8.87 3.00
C THR A 105 3.92 -7.72 2.74
N CYS A 106 3.99 -6.68 3.57
CA CYS A 106 3.17 -5.47 3.43
C CYS A 106 4.07 -4.24 3.27
N LEU A 107 3.80 -3.41 2.27
CA LEU A 107 4.50 -2.15 2.01
C LEU A 107 3.53 -0.98 2.03
N THR A 108 3.87 0.09 2.77
CA THR A 108 3.12 1.34 2.74
C THR A 108 3.90 2.43 2.01
N LEU A 109 3.28 3.06 1.01
CA LEU A 109 3.81 4.21 0.26
C LEU A 109 2.83 5.38 0.27
N ALA A 110 3.33 6.61 0.19
CA ALA A 110 2.48 7.82 0.24
C ALA A 110 2.19 8.38 -1.15
N THR A 111 3.04 8.08 -2.13
CA THR A 111 3.00 8.70 -3.44
C THR A 111 3.25 7.69 -4.55
N TYR A 112 2.64 7.95 -5.70
CA TYR A 112 2.89 7.20 -6.91
C TYR A 112 4.38 7.14 -7.29
N GLY A 113 5.12 8.25 -7.15
CA GLY A 113 6.55 8.29 -7.52
C GLY A 113 7.40 7.30 -6.71
N GLN A 114 6.98 6.95 -5.50
CA GLN A 114 7.64 5.89 -4.71
C GLN A 114 7.37 4.50 -5.28
N LEU A 115 6.16 4.26 -5.81
CA LEU A 115 5.83 3.00 -6.48
C LEU A 115 6.65 2.82 -7.77
N ASP A 116 6.80 3.89 -8.56
CA ASP A 116 7.64 3.88 -9.76
C ASP A 116 9.11 3.61 -9.43
N ALA A 117 9.66 4.33 -8.45
CA ALA A 117 11.04 4.20 -8.02
C ALA A 117 11.36 2.81 -7.45
N ILE A 118 10.42 2.16 -6.77
CA ILE A 118 10.65 0.81 -6.23
C ILE A 118 10.48 -0.25 -7.33
N LEU A 119 9.44 -0.17 -8.16
CA LEU A 119 9.19 -1.17 -9.21
C LEU A 119 10.28 -1.17 -10.28
N SER A 120 10.80 -0.01 -10.68
CA SER A 120 11.91 0.09 -11.64
C SER A 120 13.19 -0.63 -11.20
N ARG A 121 13.34 -0.91 -9.90
CA ARG A 121 14.48 -1.64 -9.33
C ARG A 121 14.14 -3.08 -8.94
N SER A 122 12.87 -3.47 -9.04
CA SER A 122 12.36 -4.75 -8.54
C SER A 122 12.12 -5.74 -9.68
N GLY A 123 12.16 -7.04 -9.36
CA GLY A 123 11.86 -8.12 -10.30
C GLY A 123 10.38 -8.42 -10.52
N VAL A 124 9.47 -7.57 -10.02
CA VAL A 124 8.02 -7.78 -10.03
C VAL A 124 7.51 -7.89 -11.47
N ARG A 125 6.66 -8.88 -11.74
CA ARG A 125 6.08 -9.12 -13.07
C ARG A 125 4.55 -9.12 -13.10
N LEU A 126 3.91 -9.22 -11.94
CA LEU A 126 2.45 -9.36 -11.82
C LEU A 126 1.89 -8.38 -10.80
N ALA A 127 0.82 -7.67 -11.19
CA ALA A 127 0.02 -6.84 -10.31
C ALA A 127 -1.42 -7.39 -10.20
N LEU A 128 -1.85 -7.63 -8.97
CA LEU A 128 -3.19 -8.13 -8.63
C LEU A 128 -4.04 -7.00 -8.03
N TYR A 129 -5.32 -6.96 -8.41
CA TYR A 129 -6.30 -5.99 -7.92
C TYR A 129 -7.54 -6.71 -7.38
N VAL A 130 -7.80 -6.61 -6.08
CA VAL A 130 -8.96 -7.26 -5.42
C VAL A 130 -10.23 -6.40 -5.45
N ASN A 131 -10.10 -5.14 -5.88
CA ASN A 131 -11.19 -4.17 -5.90
C ASN A 131 -11.25 -3.41 -7.22
N HIS A 132 -12.43 -2.86 -7.52
CA HIS A 132 -12.68 -2.07 -8.70
C HIS A 132 -12.71 -0.59 -8.32
N ASP A 133 -11.53 -0.02 -8.03
CA ASP A 133 -11.36 1.38 -7.66
C ASP A 133 -10.56 2.15 -8.72
N PRO A 134 -11.00 3.35 -9.16
CA PRO A 134 -10.28 4.18 -10.13
C PRO A 134 -8.84 4.51 -9.73
N ILE A 135 -8.51 4.50 -8.45
CA ILE A 135 -7.14 4.65 -7.94
C ILE A 135 -6.17 3.60 -8.52
N ASN A 136 -6.68 2.44 -8.94
CA ASN A 136 -5.87 1.36 -9.51
C ASN A 136 -5.27 1.76 -10.86
N PHE A 137 -5.83 2.75 -11.56
CA PHE A 137 -5.25 3.31 -12.79
C PHE A 137 -3.84 3.87 -12.58
N GLU A 138 -3.48 4.26 -11.36
CA GLU A 138 -2.12 4.66 -11.05
C GLU A 138 -1.11 3.51 -11.20
N CYS A 139 -1.53 2.27 -10.95
CA CYS A 139 -0.70 1.08 -11.13
C CYS A 139 -0.86 0.47 -12.54
N LEU A 140 -2.03 0.59 -13.18
CA LEU A 140 -2.28 0.03 -14.52
C LEU A 140 -1.42 0.63 -15.64
N ARG A 141 -0.75 1.75 -15.38
CA ARG A 141 0.15 2.40 -16.34
C ARG A 141 1.51 1.70 -16.48
N PHE A 142 1.84 0.77 -15.59
CA PHE A 142 3.12 0.04 -15.64
C PHE A 142 3.06 -1.09 -16.67
N THR A 143 3.36 -0.78 -17.93
CA THR A 143 3.27 -1.73 -19.05
C THR A 143 4.22 -2.93 -18.95
N SER A 144 5.20 -2.90 -18.04
CA SER A 144 6.09 -4.02 -17.75
C SER A 144 5.45 -5.11 -16.88
N LEU A 145 4.27 -4.86 -16.31
CA LEU A 145 3.55 -5.79 -15.45
C LEU A 145 2.38 -6.43 -16.19
N ALA A 146 2.17 -7.71 -15.95
CA ALA A 146 0.88 -8.33 -16.19
C ALA A 146 -0.12 -7.82 -15.13
N HIS A 147 -1.31 -7.42 -15.56
CA HIS A 147 -2.35 -6.88 -14.68
C HIS A 147 -3.53 -7.85 -14.60
N VAL A 148 -3.88 -8.28 -13.39
CA VAL A 148 -4.98 -9.23 -13.16
C VAL A 148 -5.95 -8.65 -12.13
N TYR A 149 -7.21 -8.58 -12.54
CA TYR A 149 -8.31 -8.25 -11.66
C TYR A 149 -8.86 -9.53 -11.01
N LEU A 150 -9.00 -9.51 -9.69
CA LEU A 150 -9.57 -10.56 -8.88
C LEU A 150 -10.97 -10.12 -8.43
N GLY A 151 -11.98 -10.55 -9.18
CA GLY A 151 -13.38 -10.31 -8.83
C GLY A 151 -13.79 -11.17 -7.64
N HIS A 152 -14.69 -10.64 -6.81
CA HIS A 152 -15.46 -11.49 -5.91
C HIS A 152 -16.46 -12.22 -6.80
N GLY A 153 -16.21 -13.50 -7.08
CA GLY A 153 -17.18 -14.32 -7.77
C GLY A 153 -18.41 -14.42 -6.88
N ASP A 154 -19.50 -13.74 -7.25
CA ASP A 154 -20.82 -14.21 -6.86
C ASP A 154 -20.97 -15.60 -7.47
N SER A 155 -20.77 -16.64 -6.65
CA SER A 155 -21.11 -18.02 -6.97
C SER A 155 -22.02 -18.59 -5.91
#